data_AF-A0A0D6R8M8-F1
#
_entry.id   AF-A0A0D6R8M8-F1
#
_cell.length_a   1.000
_cell.length_b   1.000
_cell.length_c   1.000
_cell.angle_alpha   90.00
_cell.angle_beta   90.00
_cell.angle_gamma   90.00
#
_symmetry.space_group_name_H-M   'P 1'
#
loop_
_entity.id
_entity.type
_entity.pdbx_description
1 polymer ?
#
loop_
_entity_poly.entity_id
_entity_poly.type
_entity_poly.pdbx_seq_one_letter_code
_entity_poly.pdbx_strand_id
1 'polypeptide(L)'
;MKGDYHRYLAEFAIAEKRKGSADQSLEAYKNATEVAQTDLAPTHPIRLGLALNFSVFYYEILNSPDQACHLAKQAFDDAIAELDTLSEESYKDSTLIMQLLRDNLTLWTSSEAEPQSETAGQSAEQPKETEGAAAPEATAEKTD
;
A
#
# COMPACT_ATOMS: atom_id res chain seq x y z
N MET A 1 -11.38 -11.36 -1.38
CA MET A 1 -10.48 -12.30 -2.06
C MET A 1 -9.86 -11.74 -3.34
N LYS A 2 -10.60 -11.39 -4.41
CA LYS A 2 -9.97 -10.88 -5.66
C LYS A 2 -9.05 -9.67 -5.39
N GLY A 3 -9.50 -8.73 -4.55
CA GLY A 3 -8.68 -7.58 -4.11
C GLY A 3 -7.37 -8.00 -3.46
N ASP A 4 -7.42 -8.93 -2.51
CA ASP A 4 -6.24 -9.42 -1.78
C ASP A 4 -5.20 -10.05 -2.72
N TYR A 5 -5.63 -10.86 -3.69
CA TYR A 5 -4.70 -11.45 -4.66
C TYR A 5 -4.02 -10.39 -5.53
N HIS A 6 -4.76 -9.38 -6.01
CA HIS A 6 -4.15 -8.28 -6.76
C HIS A 6 -3.25 -7.39 -5.90
N ARG A 7 -3.60 -7.19 -4.63
CA ARG A 7 -2.73 -6.52 -3.65
C ARG A 7 -1.40 -7.26 -3.49
N TYR A 8 -1.43 -8.58 -3.27
CA TYR A 8 -0.19 -9.38 -3.18
C TYR A 8 0.64 -9.28 -4.46
N LEU A 9 0.02 -9.27 -5.64
CA LEU A 9 0.74 -9.02 -6.90
C LEU A 9 1.39 -7.63 -6.94
N ALA A 10 0.71 -6.61 -6.41
CA ALA A 10 1.22 -5.24 -6.37
C ALA A 10 2.41 -5.05 -5.42
N GLU A 11 2.55 -5.88 -4.38
CA GLU A 11 3.65 -5.80 -3.39
C GLU A 11 5.03 -6.03 -4.01
N PHE A 12 5.15 -6.92 -4.99
CA PHE A 12 6.43 -7.25 -5.63
C PHE A 12 6.52 -6.81 -7.10
N ALA A 13 5.41 -6.38 -7.71
CA ALA A 13 5.43 -5.84 -9.05
C ALA A 13 6.11 -4.46 -9.09
N ILE A 14 6.58 -4.09 -10.28
CA ILE A 14 7.26 -2.81 -10.53
C ILE A 14 6.56 -2.04 -11.66
N ALA A 15 6.70 -0.71 -11.62
CA ALA A 15 6.23 0.23 -12.64
C ALA A 15 4.78 -0.06 -13.09
N GLU A 16 4.54 -0.22 -14.39
CA GLU A 16 3.19 -0.43 -14.95
C GLU A 16 2.48 -1.68 -14.43
N LYS A 17 3.22 -2.75 -14.13
CA LYS A 17 2.62 -3.97 -13.57
C LYS A 17 2.11 -3.75 -12.15
N ARG A 18 2.84 -2.95 -11.36
CA ARG A 18 2.39 -2.55 -10.02
C ARG A 18 1.13 -1.71 -10.12
N LYS A 19 1.12 -0.71 -10.99
CA LYS A 19 -0.04 0.17 -11.21
C LYS A 19 -1.26 -0.63 -11.64
N GLY A 20 -1.13 -1.47 -12.67
CA GLY A 20 -2.25 -2.28 -13.16
C GLY A 20 -2.80 -3.26 -12.12
N SER A 21 -1.94 -3.81 -11.25
CA SER A 21 -2.38 -4.69 -10.15
C SER A 21 -3.05 -3.89 -9.03
N ALA A 22 -2.52 -2.72 -8.67
CA ALA A 22 -3.13 -1.83 -7.70
C ALA A 22 -4.52 -1.34 -8.15
N ASP A 23 -4.68 -0.98 -9.43
CA ASP A 23 -5.97 -0.53 -9.97
C ASP A 23 -7.03 -1.65 -9.90
N GLN A 24 -6.65 -2.89 -10.28
CA GLN A 24 -7.53 -4.06 -10.19
C GLN A 24 -7.87 -4.43 -8.73
N SER A 25 -6.91 -4.26 -7.81
CA SER A 25 -7.14 -4.45 -6.38
C SER A 25 -8.15 -3.43 -5.85
N LEU A 26 -7.95 -2.14 -6.18
CA LEU A 26 -8.83 -1.04 -5.78
C LEU A 26 -10.26 -1.25 -6.27
N GLU A 27 -10.44 -1.60 -7.55
CA GLU A 27 -11.76 -1.89 -8.12
C GLU A 27 -12.43 -3.06 -7.39
N ALA A 28 -11.70 -4.16 -7.18
CA ALA A 28 -12.24 -5.34 -6.51
C ALA A 28 -12.66 -5.06 -5.05
N TYR A 29 -11.86 -4.28 -4.32
CA TYR A 29 -12.22 -3.88 -2.96
C TYR A 29 -13.43 -2.94 -2.93
N LYS A 30 -13.50 -1.93 -3.81
CA LYS A 30 -14.66 -1.02 -3.90
C LYS A 30 -15.96 -1.77 -4.16
N ASN A 31 -15.96 -2.67 -5.14
CA ASN A 31 -17.15 -3.46 -5.48
C ASN A 31 -17.57 -4.37 -4.31
N ALA A 32 -16.60 -4.97 -3.60
CA ALA A 32 -16.89 -5.77 -2.43
C ALA A 32 -17.44 -4.91 -1.27
N THR A 33 -16.95 -3.68 -1.09
CA THR A 33 -17.41 -2.77 -0.04
C THR A 33 -18.85 -2.34 -0.27
N GLU A 34 -19.23 -2.03 -1.51
CA GLU A 34 -20.61 -1.66 -1.87
C GLU A 34 -21.61 -2.79 -1.54
N VAL A 35 -21.27 -4.03 -1.92
CA VAL A 35 -22.10 -5.20 -1.60
C VAL A 35 -22.15 -5.44 -0.09
N ALA A 36 -21.00 -5.42 0.59
CA ALA A 36 -20.95 -5.65 2.04
C ALA A 36 -21.70 -4.58 2.84
N GLN A 37 -21.70 -3.32 2.39
CA GLN A 37 -22.45 -2.24 3.03
C GLN A 37 -23.97 -2.44 2.94
N THR A 38 -24.43 -3.08 1.87
CA THR A 38 -25.85 -3.35 1.61
C THR A 38 -26.33 -4.60 2.34
N ASP A 39 -25.54 -5.67 2.30
CA ASP A 39 -26.01 -7.02 2.67
C ASP A 39 -25.54 -7.47 4.06
N LEU A 40 -24.53 -6.82 4.65
CA LEU A 40 -23.91 -7.25 5.91
C LEU A 40 -23.94 -6.13 6.95
N ALA A 41 -24.28 -6.50 8.20
CA ALA A 41 -24.16 -5.60 9.34
C ALA A 41 -22.72 -5.10 9.52
N PRO A 42 -22.50 -3.88 10.04
CA PRO A 42 -21.16 -3.34 10.31
C PRO A 42 -20.28 -4.25 11.18
N THR A 43 -20.91 -5.03 12.04
CA THR A 43 -20.28 -6.00 12.94
C THR A 43 -19.94 -7.33 12.30
N HIS A 44 -20.37 -7.59 11.06
CA HIS A 44 -20.16 -8.89 10.43
C HIS A 44 -18.68 -9.14 10.12
N PRO A 45 -18.09 -10.30 10.49
CA PRO A 45 -16.66 -10.58 10.33
C PRO A 45 -16.13 -10.37 8.90
N ILE A 46 -16.92 -10.73 7.88
CA ILE A 46 -16.54 -10.53 6.47
C ILE A 46 -16.44 -9.05 6.12
N ARG A 47 -17.37 -8.20 6.59
CA ARG A 47 -17.36 -6.76 6.32
C ARG A 47 -16.20 -6.08 7.06
N LEU A 48 -15.97 -6.46 8.31
CA LEU A 48 -14.83 -6.00 9.10
C LEU A 48 -13.50 -6.41 8.47
N GLY A 49 -13.35 -7.68 8.07
CA GLY A 49 -12.14 -8.19 7.43
C GLY A 49 -11.87 -7.53 6.08
N LEU A 50 -12.92 -7.23 5.33
CA LEU A 50 -12.82 -6.44 4.10
C LEU A 50 -12.29 -5.03 4.38
N ALA A 51 -12.84 -4.33 5.36
CA ALA A 51 -12.39 -2.99 5.75
C ALA A 51 -10.93 -3.01 6.24
N LEU A 52 -10.56 -4.00 7.05
CA LEU A 52 -9.18 -4.20 7.50
C LEU A 52 -8.23 -4.34 6.31
N ASN A 53 -8.46 -5.30 5.42
CA ASN A 53 -7.56 -5.53 4.28
C ASN A 53 -7.52 -4.34 3.31
N PHE A 54 -8.66 -3.66 3.11
CA PHE A 54 -8.70 -2.50 2.24
C PHE A 54 -7.99 -1.29 2.86
N SER A 55 -8.04 -1.11 4.18
CA SER A 55 -7.23 -0.07 4.86
C SER A 55 -5.73 -0.34 4.71
N VAL A 56 -5.29 -1.59 4.87
CA VAL A 56 -3.90 -2.00 4.62
C VAL A 56 -3.50 -1.74 3.16
N PHE A 57 -4.38 -2.02 2.20
CA PHE A 57 -4.14 -1.68 0.80
C PHE A 57 -3.89 -0.18 0.58
N TYR A 58 -4.72 0.69 1.17
CA TYR A 58 -4.52 2.14 1.10
C TYR A 58 -3.18 2.57 1.70
N TYR A 59 -2.79 1.94 2.82
CA TYR A 59 -1.55 2.25 3.50
C TYR A 59 -0.32 1.77 2.71
N GLU A 60 -0.23 0.47 2.41
CA GLU A 60 0.97 -0.17 1.89
C GLU A 60 1.13 -0.04 0.36
N ILE A 61 0.02 -0.08 -0.39
CA ILE A 61 0.08 -0.09 -1.85
C ILE A 61 -0.06 1.30 -2.44
N LEU A 62 -1.04 2.06 -1.95
CA LEU A 62 -1.34 3.42 -2.43
C LEU A 62 -0.63 4.53 -1.66
N ASN A 63 0.13 4.19 -0.60
CA ASN A 63 0.85 5.15 0.23
C ASN A 63 -0.04 6.34 0.68
N SER A 64 -1.28 6.03 1.06
CA SER A 64 -2.32 6.99 1.40
C SER A 64 -2.78 6.78 2.86
N PRO A 65 -1.93 7.15 3.85
CA PRO A 65 -2.19 6.88 5.26
C PRO A 65 -3.48 7.53 5.75
N ASP A 66 -3.78 8.76 5.33
CA ASP A 66 -5.04 9.45 5.68
C ASP A 66 -6.28 8.63 5.30
N GLN A 67 -6.29 8.07 4.08
CA GLN A 67 -7.40 7.26 3.59
C GLN A 67 -7.48 5.91 4.33
N ALA A 68 -6.33 5.29 4.60
CA ALA A 68 -6.25 4.05 5.38
C ALA A 68 -6.83 4.24 6.80
N CYS A 69 -6.37 5.28 7.49
CA CYS A 69 -6.83 5.63 8.84
C CYS A 69 -8.32 5.99 8.85
N HIS A 70 -8.79 6.77 7.87
CA HIS A 70 -10.21 7.12 7.77
C HIS A 70 -11.08 5.87 7.62
N LEU A 71 -10.72 4.97 6.69
CA LEU A 71 -11.48 3.75 6.43
C LEU A 71 -11.48 2.81 7.65
N ALA A 72 -10.31 2.59 8.26
CA ALA A 72 -10.19 1.73 9.44
C ALA A 72 -10.96 2.28 10.64
N LYS A 73 -10.87 3.60 10.87
CA LYS A 73 -11.58 4.28 11.96
C LYS A 73 -13.09 4.22 11.76
N GLN A 74 -13.57 4.50 10.55
CA GLN A 74 -15.00 4.42 10.26
C GLN A 74 -15.54 3.01 10.50
N ALA A 75 -14.87 1.97 9.99
CA ALA A 75 -15.31 0.60 10.19
C ALA A 75 -15.31 0.18 11.67
N PHE A 76 -14.32 0.65 12.44
CA PHE A 76 -14.26 0.41 13.88
C PHE A 76 -15.41 1.12 14.62
N ASP A 77 -15.64 2.40 14.34
CA ASP A 77 -16.69 3.20 14.99
C ASP A 77 -18.09 2.66 14.66
N ASP A 78 -18.35 2.33 13.39
CA ASP A 78 -19.62 1.74 12.94
C ASP A 78 -19.89 0.40 13.65
N ALA A 79 -18.86 -0.43 13.82
CA ALA A 79 -19.00 -1.71 14.52
C ALA A 79 -19.19 -1.55 16.03
N ILE A 80 -18.56 -0.54 16.66
CA ILE A 80 -18.79 -0.21 18.07
C ILE A 80 -20.24 0.24 18.30
N ALA A 81 -20.79 1.04 17.39
CA ALA A 81 -22.17 1.53 17.50
C ALA A 81 -23.22 0.42 17.48
N GLU A 82 -22.92 -0.70 16.83
CA GLU A 82 -23.83 -1.84 16.67
C GLU A 82 -23.33 -3.12 17.37
N LEU A 83 -22.36 -3.02 18.28
CA LEU A 83 -21.71 -4.18 18.92
C LEU A 83 -22.70 -5.10 19.66
N ASP A 84 -23.80 -4.54 20.17
CA ASP A 84 -24.85 -5.28 20.88
C ASP A 84 -25.68 -6.20 19.96
N THR A 85 -25.59 -6.03 18.64
CA THR A 85 -26.33 -6.83 17.64
C THR A 85 -25.62 -8.13 17.25
N LEU A 86 -24.42 -8.34 17.79
CA LEU A 86 -23.45 -9.30 17.29
C LEU A 86 -23.75 -10.70 17.86
N SER A 87 -23.84 -11.70 16.99
CA SER A 87 -24.15 -13.08 17.40
C SER A 87 -22.99 -13.72 18.18
N GLU A 88 -23.30 -14.64 19.11
CA GLU A 88 -22.26 -15.35 19.87
C GLU A 88 -21.29 -16.13 18.97
N GLU A 89 -21.78 -16.67 17.86
CA GLU A 89 -20.98 -17.43 16.88
C GLU A 89 -19.90 -16.56 16.24
N SER A 90 -20.25 -15.33 15.87
CA SER A 90 -19.34 -14.38 15.22
C SER A 90 -18.57 -13.46 16.18
N TYR A 91 -18.83 -13.55 17.48
CA TYR A 91 -18.30 -12.59 18.47
C TYR A 91 -16.78 -12.60 18.57
N LYS A 92 -16.18 -13.79 18.61
CA LYS A 92 -14.71 -13.92 18.71
C LYS A 92 -14.02 -13.38 17.46
N ASP A 93 -14.53 -13.69 16.28
CA ASP A 93 -13.92 -13.27 15.03
C ASP A 93 -14.06 -11.76 14.82
N SER A 94 -15.24 -11.21 15.09
CA SER A 94 -15.49 -9.77 14.91
C SER A 94 -14.65 -8.95 15.88
N THR A 95 -14.61 -9.32 17.16
CA THR A 95 -13.80 -8.62 18.16
C THR A 95 -12.30 -8.72 17.89
N LEU A 96 -11.82 -9.86 17.37
CA LEU A 96 -10.44 -9.99 16.93
C LEU A 96 -10.13 -9.04 15.77
N ILE A 97 -11.00 -8.94 14.76
CA ILE A 97 -10.76 -8.04 13.63
C ILE A 97 -10.84 -6.56 14.06
N MET A 98 -11.78 -6.21 14.93
CA MET A 98 -11.86 -4.86 15.52
C MET A 98 -10.58 -4.50 16.29
N GLN A 99 -10.01 -5.47 17.02
CA GLN A 99 -8.73 -5.30 17.69
C GLN A 99 -7.61 -5.01 16.68
N LEU A 100 -7.53 -5.76 15.58
CA LEU A 100 -6.54 -5.54 14.53
C LEU A 100 -6.69 -4.16 13.86
N LEU A 101 -7.93 -3.71 13.61
CA LEU A 101 -8.19 -2.34 13.12
C LEU A 101 -7.64 -1.28 14.07
N ARG A 102 -7.89 -1.45 15.38
CA ARG A 102 -7.37 -0.54 16.42
C ARG A 102 -5.85 -0.55 16.49
N ASP A 103 -5.22 -1.72 16.39
CA ASP A 103 -3.78 -1.88 16.43
C ASP A 103 -3.12 -1.19 15.23
N ASN A 104 -3.68 -1.36 14.02
CA ASN A 104 -3.24 -0.66 12.82
C ASN A 104 -3.37 0.87 12.95
N LEU A 105 -4.52 1.37 13.42
CA LEU A 105 -4.71 2.80 13.67
C LEU A 105 -3.69 3.36 14.65
N THR A 106 -3.40 2.62 15.72
CA THR A 106 -2.38 3.02 16.70
C THR A 106 -1.01 3.07 16.04
N LEU A 107 -0.63 2.05 15.27
CA LEU A 107 0.65 1.98 14.57
C LEU A 107 0.84 3.15 13.58
N TRP A 108 -0.16 3.43 12.76
CA TRP A 108 -0.09 4.43 11.70
C TRP A 108 -0.11 5.87 12.24
N THR A 109 -0.86 6.13 13.31
CA THR A 109 -0.90 7.46 13.95
C THR A 109 0.29 7.73 14.88
N SER A 110 0.95 6.67 15.38
CA SER A 110 2.17 6.82 16.19
C SER A 110 3.40 7.14 15.33
N SER A 111 3.42 6.70 14.07
CA SER A 111 4.56 6.87 13.17
C SER A 111 4.63 8.26 12.53
N GLU A 112 3.53 9.00 12.46
CA GLU A 112 3.52 10.42 12.06
C GLU A 112 4.19 11.35 13.09
N ALA A 113 4.41 10.87 14.31
CA ALA A 113 5.15 11.62 15.35
C ALA A 113 6.68 11.57 15.15
N GLU A 114 7.19 10.71 14.27
CA GLU A 114 8.59 10.70 13.87
C GLU A 114 8.71 11.09 12.38
N PRO A 115 9.52 12.10 12.01
CA PRO A 115 9.70 12.45 10.61
C PRO A 115 10.31 11.25 9.88
N GLN A 116 9.54 10.65 8.98
CA GLN A 116 10.02 9.60 8.07
C GLN A 116 11.21 10.14 7.30
N SER A 117 12.41 9.63 7.60
CA SER A 117 13.57 9.90 6.77
C SER A 117 13.34 9.22 5.41
N GLU A 118 13.31 10.06 4.38
CA GLU A 118 13.22 9.65 2.99
C GLU A 118 14.35 8.64 2.70
N THR A 119 14.00 7.38 2.49
CA THR A 119 14.89 6.44 1.79
C THR A 119 14.82 6.79 0.31
N ALA A 120 15.49 7.89 -0.05
CA ALA A 120 15.82 8.23 -1.42
C ALA A 120 16.81 7.19 -1.96
N GLY A 121 16.28 6.11 -2.54
CA GLY A 121 17.02 5.31 -3.51
C GLY A 121 17.21 6.16 -4.77
N GLN A 122 18.30 6.91 -4.83
CA GLN A 122 18.79 7.51 -6.08
C GLN A 122 20.19 7.02 -6.38
N SER A 123 20.26 6.35 -7.52
CA SER A 123 21.39 5.75 -8.18
C SER A 123 22.61 6.66 -8.26
N ALA A 124 23.77 6.07 -7.98
CA ALA A 124 25.07 6.68 -8.23
C ALA A 124 25.23 7.02 -9.73
N GLU A 125 25.33 8.31 -10.04
CA GLU A 125 25.74 8.80 -11.35
C GLU A 125 27.21 9.25 -11.24
N GLN A 126 28.11 8.50 -11.86
CA GLN A 126 29.54 8.81 -11.94
C GLN A 126 29.79 10.01 -12.88
N PRO A 127 30.65 10.98 -12.51
CA PRO A 127 31.08 12.02 -13.45
C PRO A 127 32.01 11.43 -14.52
N LYS A 128 31.67 11.69 -15.79
CA LYS A 128 32.53 11.44 -16.96
C LYS A 128 33.87 12.17 -16.83
N GLU A 129 34.95 11.42 -17.00
CA GLU A 129 36.29 11.93 -17.28
C GLU A 129 36.30 12.68 -18.63
N THR A 130 36.83 13.91 -18.60
CA THR A 130 37.30 14.63 -19.78
C THR A 130 38.67 15.17 -19.46
N GLU A 131 39.72 14.62 -20.07
CA GLU A 131 40.89 15.42 -20.44
C GLU A 131 41.81 14.70 -21.45
N GLY A 132 42.06 15.37 -22.57
CA GLY A 132 43.43 15.52 -23.09
C GLY A 132 43.96 14.45 -24.05
N ALA A 133 43.42 14.35 -25.26
CA ALA A 133 44.18 13.82 -26.40
C ALA A 133 45.06 14.94 -27.00
N ALA A 134 46.38 14.83 -26.88
CA ALA A 134 47.33 15.65 -27.65
C ALA A 134 48.60 14.85 -28.01
N ALA A 135 48.71 14.54 -29.32
CA ALA A 135 49.91 14.24 -30.12
C ALA A 135 50.69 12.94 -29.80
N PRO A 136 51.26 12.22 -30.80
CA PRO A 136 52.13 12.79 -31.83
C PRO A 136 51.85 12.34 -33.28
N GLU A 137 51.96 13.27 -34.22
CA GLU A 137 52.06 12.94 -35.64
C GLU A 137 53.54 13.01 -36.03
N ALA A 138 54.15 11.84 -36.19
CA ALA A 138 55.47 11.65 -36.80
C ALA A 138 55.25 11.03 -38.17
N THR A 139 55.58 11.77 -39.23
CA THR A 139 55.77 11.19 -40.56
C THR A 139 57.16 11.55 -41.05
N ALA A 140 57.99 10.51 -41.18
CA ALA A 140 59.26 10.53 -41.88
C ALA A 140 59.06 10.05 -43.32
N GLU A 141 59.76 10.70 -44.25
CA GLU A 141 60.38 10.18 -45.51
C GLU A 141 59.51 9.30 -46.45
N LYS A 142 59.50 9.46 -47.78
CA LYS A 142 60.60 9.62 -48.74
C LYS A 142 60.05 9.72 -50.19
N THR A 143 60.92 10.05 -51.16
CA THR A 143 60.85 9.93 -52.64
C THR A 143 60.14 11.07 -53.37
N ASP A 144 60.68 11.72 -54.40
CA ASP A 144 61.76 11.41 -55.37
C ASP A 144 63.16 11.99 -55.08
#